data_AF-A0A2N5H5Q6-F1
#
_entry.id   AF-A0A2N5H5Q6-F1
#
_cell.length_a   1.000
_cell.length_b   1.000
_cell.length_c   1.000
_cell.angle_alpha   90.00
_cell.angle_beta   90.00
_cell.angle_gamma   90.00
#
_symmetry.space_group_name_H-M   'P 1'
#
loop_
_entity.id
_entity.type
_entity.pdbx_description
1 polymer ?
#
loop_
_entity_poly.entity_id
_entity_poly.type
_entity_poly.pdbx_seq_one_letter_code
_entity_poly.pdbx_strand_id
1 'polypeptide(L)' 'MKVYVHEKGIVLAGKAWEVKRKLKEYSRDHMLVQDWVTSVSNTQPVRKSCGKAASFAKI' A
#
# COMPACT_ATOMS: atom_id res chain seq x y z
N MET A 1 -8.37 -11.64 7.85
CA MET A 1 -7.07 -10.97 7.65
C MET A 1 -7.22 -9.62 6.93
N LYS A 2 -6.65 -8.53 7.46
CA LYS A 2 -6.51 -7.22 6.79
C LYS A 2 -5.03 -6.85 6.67
N VAL A 3 -4.64 -6.29 5.53
CA VAL A 3 -3.27 -5.84 5.26
C VAL A 3 -3.27 -4.33 5.15
N TYR A 4 -2.49 -3.68 6.00
CA TYR A 4 -2.25 -2.23 5.96
C TYR A 4 -0.82 -2.02 5.48
N VAL A 5 -0.67 -1.36 4.33
CA VAL A 5 0.64 -1.01 3.81
C VAL A 5 0.90 0.46 4.14
N HIS A 6 1.99 0.69 4.87
CA HIS A 6 2.52 2.01 5.16
C HIS A 6 3.82 2.22 4.38
N GLU A 7 4.27 3.46 4.28
CA GLU A 7 5.53 3.81 3.58
C GLU A 7 6.76 3.12 4.19
N LYS A 8 6.75 2.88 5.50
CA LYS A 8 7.88 2.28 6.23
C LYS A 8 7.74 0.77 6.47
N GLY A 9 6.63 0.15 6.08
CA GLY A 9 6.40 -1.26 6.37
C GLY A 9 4.96 -1.72 6.23
N ILE A 10 4.70 -2.96 6.66
CA ILE A 10 3.44 -3.65 6.40
C ILE A 10 2.89 -4.19 7.72
N VAL A 11 1.64 -3.88 8.00
CA VAL A 11 0.92 -4.34 9.19
C VAL A 11 -0.16 -5.32 8.77
N LEU A 12 -0.09 -6.52 9.34
CA LEU A 12 -0.95 -7.64 9.05
C LEU A 12 -1.82 -7.93 10.28
N ALA A 13 -3.12 -7.65 10.20
CA ALA A 13 -4.05 -7.84 11.31
C ALA A 13 -5.03 -8.99 11.04
N GLY A 14 -5.02 -10.01 11.90
CA GLY A 14 -5.91 -11.18 11.76
C GLY A 14 -5.55 -12.34 12.67
N LYS A 15 -6.07 -13.52 12.36
CA LYS A 15 -5.73 -14.76 13.10
C LYS A 15 -4.27 -15.13 12.81
N ALA A 16 -3.52 -15.54 13.82
CA ALA A 16 -2.08 -15.81 13.70
C ALA A 16 -1.74 -16.81 12.56
N TRP A 17 -2.57 -17.83 12.37
CA TRP A 17 -2.35 -18.82 11.32
C TRP A 17 -2.59 -18.26 9.90
N GLU A 18 -3.55 -17.34 9.74
CA GLU A 18 -3.80 -16.66 8.45
C GLU A 18 -2.60 -15.79 8.09
N VAL A 19 -2.07 -15.06 9.08
CA VAL A 19 -0.86 -14.22 8.94
C VAL A 19 0.31 -15.09 8.49
N LYS A 20 0.53 -16.23 9.16
CA LYS A 20 1.63 -17.15 8.85
C LYS A 20 1.52 -17.73 7.44
N ARG A 21 0.31 -18.12 7.01
CA ARG A 21 0.06 -18.62 5.65
C ARG A 21 0.34 -17.53 4.61
N LYS A 22 -0.14 -16.31 4.85
CA LYS A 22 0.00 -15.19 3.91
C LYS A 22 1.46 -14.72 3.78
N LEU A 23 2.21 -14.70 4.88
CA LEU A 23 3.66 -14.42 4.84
C LEU A 23 4.42 -15.47 4.03
N LYS A 24 4.04 -16.75 4.11
CA LYS A 24 4.69 -17.82 3.34
C LYS A 24 4.40 -17.73 1.84
N GLU A 25 3.24 -17.21 1.46
CA GLU A 25 2.88 -16.91 0.08
C GLU A 25 3.74 -15.75 -0.44
N TYR A 26 3.73 -14.60 0.24
CA TYR A 26 4.49 -13.42 -0.18
C TYR A 26 6.01 -13.59 -0.10
N SER A 27 6.52 -14.49 0.75
CA SER A 27 7.94 -14.83 0.78
C SER A 27 8.44 -15.46 -0.52
N ARG A 28 7.55 -15.98 -1.38
CA ARG A 28 7.91 -16.50 -2.70
C ARG A 28 8.02 -15.40 -3.74
N ASP A 29 7.16 -14.38 -3.62
CA ASP A 29 7.02 -13.31 -4.60
C ASP A 29 7.91 -12.10 -4.28
N HIS A 30 8.26 -11.90 -3.01
CA HIS A 30 9.04 -10.77 -2.53
C HIS A 30 10.17 -11.24 -1.61
N MET A 31 11.42 -11.05 -2.03
CA MET A 31 12.59 -11.35 -1.20
C MET A 31 12.79 -10.31 -0.09
N LEU A 32 12.43 -9.06 -0.35
CA LEU A 32 12.62 -7.92 0.55
C LEU A 32 11.27 -7.28 0.89
N VAL A 33 11.15 -6.79 2.12
CA VAL A 33 9.97 -6.02 2.55
C VAL A 33 9.82 -4.74 1.73
N GLN A 34 10.92 -4.15 1.27
CA GLN A 34 10.92 -2.96 0.41
C GLN A 34 10.28 -3.23 -0.96
N ASP A 35 10.58 -4.37 -1.59
CA ASP A 35 9.93 -4.78 -2.84
C ASP A 35 8.43 -4.98 -2.66
N TRP A 36 8.04 -5.52 -1.51
CA TRP A 36 6.64 -5.73 -1.19
C TRP A 36 5.89 -4.40 -1.03
N VAL A 37 6.45 -3.43 -0.29
CA VAL A 37 5.86 -2.09 -0.15
C VAL A 37 5.74 -1.40 -1.51
N THR A 38 6.78 -1.48 -2.33
CA THR A 38 6.82 -0.85 -3.68
C THR A 38 5.80 -1.45 -4.64
N SER A 39 5.64 -2.78 -4.61
CA SER A 39 4.66 -3.50 -5.45
C SER A 39 3.22 -3.11 -5.11
N VAL A 40 2.93 -2.93 -3.82
CA VAL A 40 1.57 -2.59 -3.37
C VAL A 40 1.27 -1.10 -3.53
N SER A 41 2.26 -0.21 -3.37
CA SER A 41 2.07 1.24 -3.61
C SER A 41 1.71 1.55 -5.06
N ASN A 42 2.18 0.76 -6.02
CA ASN A 42 1.87 0.94 -7.44
C ASN A 42 0.45 0.48 -7.83
N THR A 43 -0.19 -0.31 -6.96
CA THR A 43 -1.51 -0.91 -7.21
C THR A 43 -2.66 -0.13 -6.54
N GLN A 44 -2.34 0.83 -5.66
CA GLN A 44 -3.36 1.75 -5.15
C GLN A 44 -3.84 2.63 -6.30
N PRO A 45 -5.14 2.65 -6.65
CA PRO A 45 -5.65 3.68 -7.53
C PRO A 45 -5.42 5.00 -6.82
N VAL A 46 -4.42 5.75 -7.27
CA VAL A 46 -4.17 7.12 -6.83
C VAL A 46 -5.49 7.84 -6.98
N ARG A 47 -6.18 8.10 -5.85
CA ARG A 47 -7.27 9.04 -5.82
C ARG A 47 -6.61 10.36 -6.18
N LYS A 48 -6.63 10.72 -7.46
CA LYS A 48 -6.10 12.00 -7.94
C LYS A 48 -6.81 13.06 -7.11
N SER A 49 -6.11 13.66 -6.15
CA SER A 49 -6.57 14.85 -5.48
C SER A 49 -6.75 15.89 -6.57
N CYS A 50 -8.01 16.21 -6.88
CA CYS A 50 -8.36 17.39 -7.65
C CYS A 50 -7.88 18.61 -6.85
N GLY A 51 -6.67 19.07 -7.15
CA GLY A 51 -6.03 20.19 -6.48
C GLY A 51 -6.18 21.46 -7.29
N LYS A 52 -7.15 22.28 -6.86
CA LYS A 52 -7.27 23.74 -7.04
C LYS A 52 -7.22 24.29 -8.48
N ALA A 53 -8.40 24.58 -9.02
CA ALA A 53 -8.54 25.58 -10.07
C ALA A 53 -8.06 26.94 -9.55
N ALA A 54 -7.18 27.56 -10.33
CA ALA A 54 -6.51 28.82 -10.05
C ALA A 54 -7.49 29.97 -9.79
N SER A 55 -7.03 30.93 -8.97
CA SER A 55 -7.73 32.18 -8.68
C SER A 55 -8.14 32.90 -9.96
N PHE A 56 -9.42 33.24 -10.05
CA PHE A 56 -9.94 34.18 -11.04
C PHE A 56 -9.46 35.59 -10.66
N ALA A 57 -8.39 36.05 -11.28
CA ALA A 57 -8.10 37.47 -11.40
C ALA A 57 -8.75 37.95 -12.71
N LYS A 58 -9.79 38.77 -12.61
CA LYS A 58 -10.30 39.53 -13.75
C LYS A 58 -10.54 40.97 -13.27
N ILE A 59 -9.78 41.86 -13.89
CA ILE A 59 -9.94 43.32 -13.91
C ILE A 59 -11.24 43.64 -14.65
#